data_AF-A0A0U5F6N2-F1
#
_entry.id   AF-A0A0U5F6N2-F1
#
_cell.length_a   1.000
_cell.length_b   1.000
_cell.length_c   1.000
_cell.angle_alpha   90.00
_cell.angle_beta   90.00
_cell.angle_gamma   90.00
#
_symmetry.space_group_name_H-M   'P 1'
#
loop_
_entity.id
_entity.type
_entity.pdbx_description
1 polymer ?
#
loop_
_entity_poly.entity_id
_entity_poly.type
_entity_poly.pdbx_seq_one_letter_code
_entity_poly.pdbx_strand_id
1 'polypeptide(L)'
;MDAISHSISRTPEEEARQRFLASLHDAGIDLNSPLGFLLARLGDATAETCLSLNTAAARIAAAENTAQTSLAQLRADLANGLEAVRAISSAGEHRIKMEEERLKQHQQVTIDKMIASIMGGLKTELYDRLKQQMPHHEQGFYLATRWKAISRLALAGALLFCGGLLAHYAVVSHTLERARYCEGHSYVTESGQAWCDLTPLRIPAQNQN
;
A
#
# COMPACT_ATOMS: atom_id res chain seq x y z
N MET A 1 -89.37 -42.42 -19.99
CA MET A 1 -89.05 -41.70 -21.24
C MET A 1 -89.23 -40.24 -20.91
N ASP A 2 -88.18 -39.63 -20.35
CA ASP A 2 -88.28 -38.29 -19.77
C ASP A 2 -87.74 -37.29 -20.78
N ALA A 3 -88.63 -36.41 -21.25
CA ALA A 3 -88.31 -35.34 -22.16
C ALA A 3 -87.46 -34.30 -21.43
N ILE A 4 -86.18 -34.23 -21.78
CA ILE A 4 -85.28 -33.15 -21.36
C ILE A 4 -85.76 -31.88 -22.06
N SER A 5 -86.53 -31.06 -21.35
CA SER A 5 -86.89 -29.72 -21.78
C SER A 5 -85.65 -28.83 -21.71
N HIS A 6 -84.98 -28.65 -22.85
CA HIS A 6 -83.99 -27.59 -22.98
C HIS A 6 -84.70 -26.24 -22.80
N SER A 7 -84.51 -25.60 -21.65
CA SER A 7 -84.79 -24.17 -21.49
C SER A 7 -83.82 -23.42 -22.39
N ILE A 8 -84.26 -23.08 -23.60
CA ILE A 8 -83.54 -22.20 -24.51
C ILE A 8 -83.43 -20.84 -23.79
N SER A 9 -82.28 -20.58 -23.19
CA SER A 9 -81.88 -19.29 -22.66
C SER A 9 -81.97 -18.27 -23.80
N ARG A 10 -83.07 -17.52 -23.87
CA ARG A 10 -83.19 -16.40 -24.83
C ARG A 10 -82.10 -15.39 -24.51
N THR A 11 -81.37 -14.97 -25.54
CA THR A 11 -80.41 -13.88 -25.38
C THR A 11 -81.18 -12.59 -25.04
N PRO A 12 -80.57 -11.65 -24.29
CA PRO A 12 -81.22 -10.38 -23.95
C PRO A 12 -81.69 -9.60 -25.20
N GLU A 13 -81.05 -9.85 -26.34
CA GLU A 13 -81.42 -9.30 -27.65
C GLU A 13 -82.70 -9.92 -28.21
N GLU A 14 -82.87 -11.24 -28.07
CA GLU A 14 -84.10 -11.94 -28.48
C GLU A 14 -85.30 -11.45 -27.65
N GLU A 15 -85.09 -11.19 -26.35
CA GLU A 15 -86.11 -10.59 -25.49
C GLU A 15 -86.40 -9.13 -25.86
N ALA A 16 -85.38 -8.33 -26.18
CA ALA A 16 -85.55 -6.95 -26.61
C ALA A 16 -86.31 -6.86 -27.94
N ARG A 17 -85.99 -7.76 -28.89
CA ARG A 17 -86.71 -7.90 -30.16
C ARG A 17 -88.17 -8.29 -29.93
N GLN A 18 -88.44 -9.26 -29.06
CA GLN A 18 -89.81 -9.66 -28.73
C GLN A 18 -90.61 -8.53 -28.06
N ARG A 19 -89.98 -7.75 -27.16
CA ARG A 19 -90.61 -6.57 -26.54
C ARG A 19 -90.91 -5.49 -27.57
N PHE A 20 -90.01 -5.26 -28.52
CA PHE A 20 -90.23 -4.30 -29.61
C PHE A 20 -91.38 -4.72 -30.52
N LEU A 21 -91.42 -5.99 -30.93
CA LEU A 21 -92.50 -6.53 -31.76
C LEU A 21 -93.86 -6.50 -31.04
N ALA A 22 -93.88 -6.81 -29.75
CA ALA A 22 -95.08 -6.70 -28.92
C ALA A 22 -95.56 -5.23 -28.83
N SER A 23 -94.64 -4.28 -28.64
CA SER A 23 -94.97 -2.85 -28.61
C SER A 23 -95.51 -2.32 -29.94
N LEU A 24 -95.04 -2.84 -31.09
CA LEU A 24 -95.58 -2.47 -32.40
C LEU A 24 -97.00 -3.02 -32.60
N HIS A 25 -97.24 -4.24 -32.14
CA HIS A 25 -98.55 -4.88 -32.18
C HIS A 25 -99.57 -4.13 -31.30
N ASP A 26 -99.19 -3.78 -30.07
CA ASP A 26 -100.03 -3.01 -29.14
C ASP A 26 -100.34 -1.59 -29.65
N ALA A 27 -99.44 -1.02 -30.47
CA ALA A 27 -99.67 0.26 -31.15
C ALA A 27 -100.59 0.14 -32.39
N GLY A 28 -101.08 -1.06 -32.72
CA GLY A 28 -101.95 -1.32 -33.87
C GLY A 28 -101.21 -1.30 -35.22
N ILE A 29 -99.88 -1.35 -35.21
CA ILE A 29 -99.07 -1.39 -36.44
C ILE A 29 -98.90 -2.84 -36.86
N ASP A 30 -99.58 -3.25 -37.92
CA ASP A 30 -99.38 -4.57 -38.50
C ASP A 30 -97.98 -4.69 -39.11
N LEU A 31 -97.29 -5.79 -38.85
CA LEU A 31 -95.97 -6.10 -39.42
C LEU A 31 -96.02 -6.22 -40.95
N ASN A 32 -97.19 -6.56 -41.52
CA ASN A 32 -97.37 -6.63 -42.97
C ASN A 32 -97.68 -5.27 -43.60
N SER A 33 -97.87 -4.23 -42.79
CA SER A 33 -98.00 -2.85 -43.30
C SER A 33 -96.64 -2.31 -43.75
N PRO A 34 -96.58 -1.42 -44.75
CA PRO A 34 -95.33 -0.83 -45.20
C PRO A 34 -94.59 -0.08 -44.07
N LEU A 35 -95.32 0.51 -43.12
CA LEU A 35 -94.73 1.15 -41.93
C LEU A 35 -94.16 0.12 -40.95
N GLY A 36 -94.90 -0.96 -40.66
CA GLY A 36 -94.46 -2.03 -39.77
C GLY A 36 -93.20 -2.74 -40.29
N PHE A 37 -93.13 -3.01 -41.59
CA PHE A 37 -91.95 -3.57 -42.23
C PHE A 37 -90.71 -2.68 -42.11
N LEU A 38 -90.87 -1.36 -42.31
CA LEU A 38 -89.77 -0.40 -42.15
C LEU A 38 -89.27 -0.33 -40.70
N LEU A 39 -90.19 -0.32 -39.73
CA LEU A 39 -89.84 -0.28 -38.31
C LEU A 39 -89.17 -1.58 -37.85
N ALA A 40 -89.64 -2.74 -38.31
CA ALA A 40 -88.99 -4.02 -38.05
C ALA A 40 -87.56 -4.05 -38.62
N ARG A 41 -87.38 -3.60 -39.88
CA ARG A 41 -86.07 -3.52 -40.53
C ARG A 41 -85.12 -2.55 -39.82
N LEU A 42 -85.63 -1.41 -39.37
CA LEU A 42 -84.84 -0.45 -38.58
C LEU A 42 -84.44 -1.05 -37.24
N GLY A 43 -85.36 -1.73 -36.54
CA GLY A 43 -85.09 -2.45 -35.30
C GLY A 43 -83.96 -3.48 -35.46
N ASP A 44 -84.05 -4.31 -36.50
CA ASP A 44 -83.01 -5.31 -36.80
C ASP A 44 -81.65 -4.67 -37.11
N ALA A 45 -81.62 -3.59 -37.91
CA ALA A 45 -80.39 -2.86 -38.20
C ALA A 45 -79.77 -2.19 -36.95
N THR A 46 -80.61 -1.66 -36.04
CA THR A 46 -80.14 -1.08 -34.78
C THR A 46 -79.59 -2.14 -33.83
N ALA A 47 -80.21 -3.33 -33.78
CA ALA A 47 -79.73 -4.45 -32.98
C ALA A 47 -78.36 -4.94 -33.48
N GLU A 48 -78.19 -5.11 -34.79
CA GLU A 48 -76.92 -5.49 -35.41
C GLU A 48 -75.82 -4.44 -35.15
N THR A 49 -76.17 -3.16 -35.22
CA THR A 49 -75.23 -2.07 -34.92
C THR A 49 -74.83 -2.07 -33.44
N CYS A 50 -75.77 -2.30 -32.53
CA CYS A 50 -75.51 -2.38 -31.09
C CYS A 50 -74.60 -3.57 -30.75
N LEU A 51 -74.85 -4.73 -31.35
CA LEU A 51 -73.98 -5.90 -31.27
C LEU A 51 -72.55 -5.58 -31.73
N SER A 52 -72.42 -4.96 -32.90
CA SER A 52 -71.11 -4.56 -33.44
C SER A 52 -70.37 -3.60 -32.49
N LEU A 53 -71.07 -2.60 -31.94
CA LEU A 53 -70.48 -1.68 -30.98
C LEU A 53 -70.07 -2.36 -29.67
N ASN A 54 -70.88 -3.27 -29.14
CA ASN A 54 -70.55 -4.01 -27.92
C ASN A 54 -69.34 -4.93 -28.14
N THR A 55 -69.26 -5.60 -29.29
CA THR A 55 -68.08 -6.42 -29.62
C THR A 55 -66.82 -5.57 -29.81
N ALA A 56 -66.94 -4.39 -30.43
CA ALA A 56 -65.84 -3.44 -30.54
C ALA A 56 -65.38 -2.93 -29.18
N ALA A 57 -66.31 -2.56 -28.29
CA ALA A 57 -66.02 -2.12 -26.93
C ALA A 57 -65.32 -3.24 -26.12
N ALA A 58 -65.78 -4.48 -26.23
CA ALA A 58 -65.15 -5.63 -25.58
C ALA A 58 -63.71 -5.85 -26.08
N ARG A 59 -63.47 -5.69 -27.39
CA ARG A 59 -62.12 -5.79 -27.97
C ARG A 59 -61.20 -4.66 -27.48
N ILE A 60 -61.73 -3.44 -27.38
CA ILE A 60 -60.97 -2.30 -26.85
C ILE A 60 -60.61 -2.54 -25.38
N ALA A 61 -61.57 -2.97 -24.55
CA ALA A 61 -61.32 -3.28 -23.14
C ALA A 61 -60.27 -4.41 -22.98
N ALA A 62 -60.32 -5.45 -23.82
CA ALA A 62 -59.32 -6.52 -23.83
C ALA A 62 -57.93 -6.00 -24.25
N ALA A 63 -57.87 -5.15 -25.28
CA ALA A 63 -56.63 -4.52 -25.72
C ALA A 63 -56.04 -3.60 -24.63
N GLU A 64 -56.89 -2.83 -23.95
CA GLU A 64 -56.48 -1.97 -22.84
C GLU A 64 -55.89 -2.79 -21.69
N ASN A 65 -56.57 -3.85 -21.25
CA ASN A 65 -56.07 -4.75 -20.21
C ASN A 65 -54.73 -5.39 -20.61
N THR A 66 -54.59 -5.77 -21.87
CA THR A 66 -53.33 -6.32 -22.40
C THR A 66 -52.21 -5.27 -22.37
N ALA A 67 -52.51 -4.03 -22.77
CA ALA A 67 -51.57 -2.93 -22.74
C ALA A 67 -51.17 -2.54 -21.30
N GLN A 68 -52.12 -2.53 -20.36
CA GLN A 68 -51.84 -2.26 -18.95
C GLN A 68 -50.93 -3.34 -18.36
N THR A 69 -51.21 -4.61 -18.67
CA THR A 69 -50.40 -5.74 -18.21
C THR A 69 -48.99 -5.69 -18.79
N SER A 70 -48.85 -5.43 -20.09
CA SER A 70 -47.54 -5.33 -20.73
C SER A 70 -46.74 -4.14 -20.23
N LEU A 71 -47.38 -2.99 -19.98
CA LEU A 71 -46.74 -1.83 -19.36
C LEU A 71 -46.28 -2.13 -17.93
N ALA A 72 -47.06 -2.86 -17.14
CA ALA A 72 -46.68 -3.28 -15.80
C ALA A 72 -45.45 -4.22 -15.84
N GLN A 73 -45.44 -5.17 -16.76
CA GLN A 73 -44.32 -6.08 -16.96
C GLN A 73 -43.05 -5.34 -17.42
N LEU A 74 -43.16 -4.45 -18.41
CA LEU A 74 -42.04 -3.62 -18.87
C LEU A 74 -41.46 -2.76 -17.75
N ARG A 75 -42.30 -2.20 -16.87
CA ARG A 75 -41.83 -1.46 -15.70
C ARG A 75 -41.06 -2.34 -14.72
N ALA A 76 -41.52 -3.57 -14.48
CA ALA A 76 -40.81 -4.52 -13.63
C ALA A 76 -39.46 -4.93 -14.25
N ASP A 77 -39.44 -5.23 -15.55
CA ASP A 77 -38.22 -5.59 -16.26
C ASP A 77 -37.20 -4.44 -16.28
N LEU A 78 -37.67 -3.19 -16.45
CA LEU A 78 -36.82 -1.99 -16.36
C LEU A 78 -36.25 -1.79 -14.95
N ALA A 79 -37.05 -2.01 -13.91
CA ALA A 79 -36.57 -1.91 -12.53
C ALA A 79 -35.49 -2.96 -12.23
N ASN A 80 -35.73 -4.21 -12.61
CA ASN A 80 -34.78 -5.31 -12.47
C ASN A 80 -33.50 -5.04 -13.29
N GLY A 81 -33.63 -4.53 -14.52
CA GLY A 81 -32.51 -4.15 -15.36
C GLY A 81 -31.66 -3.03 -14.73
N LEU A 82 -32.30 -2.02 -14.14
CA LEU A 82 -31.61 -0.94 -13.42
C LEU A 82 -30.84 -1.45 -12.20
N GLU A 83 -31.42 -2.37 -11.43
CA GLU A 83 -30.73 -3.00 -10.30
C GLU A 83 -29.53 -3.83 -10.76
N ALA A 84 -29.67 -4.60 -11.84
CA ALA A 84 -28.57 -5.36 -12.43
C ALA A 84 -27.43 -4.44 -12.90
N VAL A 85 -27.76 -3.34 -13.57
CA VAL A 85 -26.75 -2.34 -14.01
C VAL A 85 -26.05 -1.70 -12.81
N ARG A 86 -26.79 -1.34 -11.76
CA ARG A 86 -26.18 -0.80 -10.52
C ARG A 86 -25.24 -1.80 -9.87
N ALA A 87 -25.63 -3.08 -9.79
CA ALA A 87 -24.78 -4.14 -9.24
C ALA A 87 -23.50 -4.35 -10.06
N ILE A 88 -23.60 -4.32 -11.39
CA ILE A 88 -22.43 -4.39 -12.28
C ILE A 88 -21.53 -3.17 -12.08
N SER A 89 -22.10 -1.97 -11.96
CA SER A 89 -21.34 -0.74 -11.71
C SER A 89 -20.56 -0.83 -10.40
N SER A 90 -21.22 -1.23 -9.30
CA SER A 90 -20.57 -1.33 -8.00
C SER A 90 -19.50 -2.42 -7.98
N ALA A 91 -19.75 -3.56 -8.64
CA ALA A 91 -18.76 -4.62 -8.77
C ALA A 91 -17.55 -4.17 -9.62
N GLY A 92 -17.79 -3.41 -10.69
CA GLY A 92 -16.76 -2.81 -11.53
C GLY A 92 -15.87 -1.85 -10.75
N GLU A 93 -16.47 -0.92 -10.00
CA GLU A 93 -15.74 0.02 -9.14
C GLU A 93 -14.88 -0.70 -8.10
N HIS A 94 -15.42 -1.74 -7.47
CA HIS A 94 -14.67 -2.54 -6.49
C HIS A 94 -13.48 -3.27 -7.14
N ARG A 95 -13.68 -3.86 -8.32
CA ARG A 95 -12.62 -4.51 -9.09
C ARG A 95 -11.52 -3.53 -9.49
N ILE A 96 -11.87 -2.33 -9.95
CA ILE A 96 -10.89 -1.30 -10.32
C ILE A 96 -10.04 -0.93 -9.09
N LYS A 97 -10.66 -0.67 -7.94
CA LYS A 97 -9.93 -0.37 -6.70
C LYS A 97 -8.97 -1.50 -6.31
N MET A 98 -9.43 -2.75 -6.37
CA MET A 98 -8.59 -3.92 -6.12
C MET A 98 -7.40 -4.05 -7.08
N GLU A 99 -7.61 -3.76 -8.37
CA GLU A 99 -6.53 -3.78 -9.37
C GLU A 99 -5.55 -2.62 -9.18
N GLU A 100 -6.03 -1.43 -8.82
CA GLU A 100 -5.17 -0.29 -8.48
C GLU A 100 -4.30 -0.57 -7.24
N GLU A 101 -4.86 -1.19 -6.19
CA GLU A 101 -4.11 -1.58 -5.00
C GLU A 101 -3.05 -2.63 -5.32
N ARG A 102 -3.41 -3.66 -6.11
CA ARG A 102 -2.45 -4.67 -6.57
C ARG A 102 -1.34 -4.06 -7.42
N LEU A 103 -1.66 -3.10 -8.29
CA LEU A 103 -0.67 -2.41 -9.11
C LEU A 103 0.31 -1.63 -8.24
N LYS A 104 -0.17 -0.89 -7.24
CA LYS A 104 0.69 -0.17 -6.27
C LYS A 104 1.62 -1.12 -5.53
N GLN A 105 1.11 -2.25 -5.05
CA GLN A 105 1.92 -3.28 -4.39
C GLN A 105 2.99 -3.86 -5.35
N HIS A 106 2.62 -4.16 -6.59
CA HIS A 106 3.56 -4.65 -7.59
C HIS A 106 4.65 -3.63 -7.92
N GLN A 107 4.30 -2.35 -8.06
CA GLN A 107 5.26 -1.27 -8.28
C GLN A 107 6.25 -1.16 -7.13
N GLN A 108 5.77 -1.19 -5.89
CA GLN A 108 6.63 -1.13 -4.71
C GLN A 108 7.61 -2.31 -4.65
N VAL A 109 7.12 -3.54 -4.81
CA VAL A 109 7.97 -4.75 -4.83
C VAL A 109 9.00 -4.69 -5.96
N THR A 110 8.61 -4.17 -7.13
CA THR A 110 9.51 -4.04 -8.28
C THR A 110 10.61 -3.02 -8.01
N ILE A 111 10.26 -1.88 -7.41
CA ILE A 111 11.23 -0.86 -6.97
C ILE A 111 12.18 -1.44 -5.93
N ASP A 112 11.66 -2.11 -4.90
CA ASP A 112 12.48 -2.72 -3.85
C ASP A 112 13.47 -3.74 -4.43
N LYS A 113 13.02 -4.55 -5.39
CA LYS A 113 13.88 -5.51 -6.09
C LYS A 113 14.94 -4.81 -6.95
N MET A 114 14.60 -3.72 -7.62
CA MET A 114 15.59 -2.90 -8.35
C MET A 114 16.63 -2.30 -7.39
N ILE A 115 16.20 -1.73 -6.27
CA ILE A 115 17.10 -1.17 -5.25
C ILE A 115 18.02 -2.26 -4.69
N ALA A 116 17.48 -3.43 -4.34
CA ALA A 116 18.27 -4.55 -3.84
C ALA A 116 19.29 -5.04 -4.87
N SER A 117 18.90 -5.11 -6.15
CA SER A 117 19.81 -5.46 -7.26
C SER A 117 20.93 -4.43 -7.42
N ILE A 118 20.59 -3.13 -7.44
CA ILE A 118 21.58 -2.04 -7.55
C ILE A 118 22.52 -2.07 -6.35
N MET A 119 22.00 -2.19 -5.13
CA MET A 119 22.80 -2.21 -3.91
C MET A 119 23.71 -3.45 -3.83
N GLY A 120 23.21 -4.61 -4.30
CA GLY A 120 24.00 -5.82 -4.46
C GLY A 120 25.16 -5.62 -5.45
N GLY A 121 24.84 -5.07 -6.64
CA GLY A 121 25.83 -4.74 -7.67
C GLY A 121 26.88 -3.72 -7.21
N LEU A 122 26.44 -2.66 -6.52
CA LEU A 122 27.33 -1.63 -5.97
C LEU A 122 28.26 -2.20 -4.90
N LYS A 123 27.75 -3.09 -4.03
CA LYS A 123 28.55 -3.77 -3.01
C LYS A 123 29.61 -4.67 -3.65
N THR A 124 29.26 -5.42 -4.70
CA THR A 124 30.23 -6.28 -5.40
C THR A 124 31.28 -5.44 -6.12
N GLU A 125 30.88 -4.34 -6.78
CA GLU A 125 31.81 -3.48 -7.50
C GLU A 125 32.75 -2.72 -6.55
N LEU A 126 32.23 -2.21 -5.43
CA LEU A 126 33.05 -1.62 -4.36
C LEU A 126 34.00 -2.65 -3.76
N TYR A 127 33.53 -3.87 -3.49
CA TYR A 127 34.37 -4.94 -2.96
C TYR A 127 35.48 -5.33 -3.92
N ASP A 128 35.18 -5.45 -5.21
CA ASP A 128 36.17 -5.76 -6.24
C ASP A 128 37.19 -4.62 -6.42
N ARG A 129 36.75 -3.36 -6.37
CA ARG A 129 37.67 -2.20 -6.36
C ARG A 129 38.55 -2.15 -5.11
N LEU A 130 37.98 -2.41 -3.93
CA LEU A 130 38.73 -2.44 -2.66
C LEU A 130 39.75 -3.59 -2.66
N LYS A 131 39.35 -4.75 -3.19
CA LYS A 131 40.21 -5.92 -3.37
C LYS A 131 41.31 -5.68 -4.41
N GLN A 132 41.04 -4.93 -5.47
CA GLN A 132 42.07 -4.51 -6.44
C GLN A 132 43.06 -3.50 -5.86
N GLN A 133 42.64 -2.65 -4.92
CA GLN A 133 43.53 -1.65 -4.28
C GLN A 133 44.32 -2.20 -3.08
N MET A 134 43.84 -3.22 -2.37
CA MET A 134 44.55 -3.82 -1.23
C MET A 134 45.96 -4.39 -1.50
N PRO A 135 46.31 -5.02 -2.66
CA PRO A 135 47.59 -5.68 -2.81
C PRO A 135 48.77 -4.70 -2.99
N HIS A 136 48.52 -3.39 -3.15
CA HIS A 136 49.60 -2.39 -3.31
C HIS A 136 50.11 -1.78 -2.01
N HIS A 137 49.43 -1.98 -0.87
CA HIS A 137 49.80 -1.31 0.38
C HIS A 137 50.15 -2.24 1.54
N GLU A 138 49.86 -3.54 1.46
CA GLU A 138 50.11 -4.46 2.58
C GLU A 138 51.61 -4.63 2.88
N GLN A 139 52.47 -4.86 1.90
CA GLN A 139 53.90 -5.07 2.17
C GLN A 139 54.60 -3.81 2.71
N GLY A 140 54.28 -2.63 2.17
CA GLY A 140 54.86 -1.36 2.62
C GLY A 140 54.42 -0.95 4.01
N PHE A 141 53.14 -1.18 4.37
CA PHE A 141 52.60 -0.79 5.66
C PHE A 141 53.16 -1.65 6.80
N TYR A 142 53.21 -2.98 6.62
CA TYR A 142 53.76 -3.89 7.64
C TYR A 142 55.25 -3.69 7.91
N LEU A 143 56.05 -3.39 6.87
CA LEU A 143 57.46 -3.05 7.02
C LEU A 143 57.64 -1.72 7.75
N ALA A 144 56.89 -0.67 7.37
CA ALA A 144 57.02 0.65 7.97
C ALA A 144 56.60 0.69 9.45
N THR A 145 55.56 -0.05 9.85
CA THR A 145 55.12 -0.10 11.26
C THR A 145 56.10 -0.84 12.17
N ARG A 146 56.73 -1.92 11.68
CA ARG A 146 57.77 -2.63 12.45
C ARG A 146 59.01 -1.76 12.70
N TRP A 147 59.45 -1.01 11.69
CA TRP A 147 60.62 -0.13 11.82
C TRP A 147 60.41 1.03 12.81
N LYS A 148 59.20 1.60 12.88
CA LYS A 148 58.88 2.67 13.86
C LYS A 148 58.88 2.20 15.32
N ALA A 149 58.47 0.96 15.57
CA ALA A 149 58.47 0.40 16.93
C ALA A 149 59.90 0.08 17.40
N ILE A 150 60.71 -0.53 16.53
CA ILE A 150 62.10 -0.87 16.82
C ILE A 150 62.95 0.40 17.03
N SER A 151 62.77 1.43 16.20
CA SER A 151 63.53 2.67 16.33
C SER A 151 63.23 3.42 17.63
N ARG A 152 61.98 3.45 18.09
CA ARG A 152 61.62 4.06 19.39
C ARG A 152 62.24 3.31 20.57
N LEU A 153 62.25 1.98 20.52
CA LEU A 153 62.86 1.15 21.56
C LEU A 153 64.38 1.31 21.61
N ALA A 154 65.03 1.37 20.44
CA ALA A 154 66.46 1.63 20.33
C ALA A 154 66.85 3.02 20.85
N LEU A 155 66.05 4.06 20.55
CA LEU A 155 66.31 5.43 20.99
C LEU A 155 66.12 5.59 22.50
N ALA A 156 65.10 4.95 23.08
CA ALA A 156 64.92 4.87 24.53
C ALA A 156 66.09 4.13 25.22
N GLY A 157 66.57 3.02 24.64
CA GLY A 157 67.75 2.30 25.12
C GLY A 157 69.03 3.14 25.07
N ALA A 158 69.26 3.86 23.97
CA ALA A 158 70.41 4.75 23.83
C ALA A 158 70.40 5.89 24.85
N LEU A 159 69.24 6.50 25.11
CA LEU A 159 69.10 7.55 26.12
C LEU A 159 69.37 7.02 27.54
N LEU A 160 68.90 5.82 27.87
CA LEU A 160 69.18 5.19 29.17
C LEU A 160 70.67 4.86 29.32
N PHE A 161 71.31 4.39 28.26
CA PHE A 161 72.75 4.10 28.27
C PHE A 161 73.60 5.36 28.44
N CYS A 162 73.31 6.42 27.69
CA CYS A 162 73.99 7.71 27.83
C CYS A 162 73.76 8.34 29.20
N GLY A 163 72.53 8.27 29.73
CA GLY A 163 72.21 8.74 31.08
C GLY A 163 72.96 7.96 32.16
N GLY A 164 73.05 6.64 32.03
CA GLY A 164 73.82 5.77 32.94
C GLY A 164 75.32 6.08 32.91
N LEU A 165 75.89 6.33 31.73
CA LEU A 165 77.29 6.73 31.60
C LEU A 165 77.58 8.07 32.27
N LEU A 166 76.74 9.09 32.05
CA LEU A 166 76.91 10.40 32.68
C LEU A 166 76.80 10.32 34.20
N ALA A 167 75.83 9.55 34.72
CA ALA A 167 75.69 9.33 36.15
C ALA A 167 76.92 8.61 36.74
N HIS A 168 77.48 7.63 36.01
CA HIS A 168 78.69 6.93 36.43
C HIS A 168 79.91 7.86 36.47
N TYR A 169 80.10 8.69 35.43
CA TYR A 169 81.20 9.68 35.41
C TYR A 169 81.08 10.72 36.52
N ALA A 170 79.87 11.18 36.85
CA ALA A 170 79.65 12.13 37.96
C ALA A 170 79.98 11.53 39.33
N VAL A 171 79.67 10.26 39.56
CA VAL A 171 80.04 9.56 40.81
C VAL A 171 81.55 9.38 40.90
N VAL A 172 82.19 8.94 39.80
CA VAL A 172 83.63 8.71 39.77
C VAL A 172 84.41 10.03 39.91
N SER A 173 83.96 11.13 39.29
CA SER A 173 84.62 12.44 39.43
C SER A 173 84.60 12.95 40.87
N HIS A 174 83.46 12.82 41.58
CA HIS A 174 83.38 13.19 42.99
C HIS A 174 84.28 12.33 43.88
N THR A 175 84.46 11.04 43.57
CA THR A 175 85.40 10.19 44.31
C THR A 175 86.86 10.54 44.03
N LEU A 176 87.20 10.91 42.79
CA LEU A 176 88.55 11.31 42.39
C LEU A 176 88.92 12.69 42.96
N GLU A 177 87.99 13.64 43.00
CA GLU A 177 88.19 14.94 43.63
C GLU A 177 88.39 14.82 45.13
N ARG A 178 87.60 13.96 45.81
CA ARG A 178 87.82 13.64 47.23
C ARG A 178 89.18 12.98 47.47
N ALA A 179 89.59 12.06 46.61
CA ALA A 179 90.90 11.41 46.72
C ALA A 179 92.04 12.42 46.59
N ARG A 180 91.99 13.34 45.59
CA ARG A 180 92.98 14.42 45.44
C ARG A 180 92.97 15.41 46.60
N TYR A 181 91.79 15.76 47.12
CA TYR A 181 91.68 16.67 48.26
C TYR A 181 92.31 16.05 49.53
N CYS A 182 92.08 14.76 49.75
CA CYS A 182 92.69 13.99 50.83
C CYS A 182 94.22 13.93 50.77
N GLU A 183 94.79 13.88 49.56
CA GLU A 183 96.23 13.84 49.35
C GLU A 183 96.91 15.14 49.79
N GLY A 184 96.25 16.29 49.62
CA GLY A 184 96.77 17.60 50.03
C GLY A 184 96.44 18.06 51.45
N HIS A 185 95.44 17.45 52.10
CA HIS A 185 94.90 17.89 53.40
C HIS A 185 94.82 16.77 54.44
N SER A 186 95.81 15.87 54.41
CA SER A 186 96.00 14.89 55.48
C SER A 186 96.92 15.45 56.55
N TYR A 187 96.58 15.25 57.82
CA TYR A 187 97.47 15.51 58.95
C TYR A 187 97.65 14.23 59.78
N VAL A 188 98.84 14.08 60.34
CA VAL A 188 99.20 12.91 61.15
C VAL A 188 98.96 13.28 62.61
N THR A 189 98.09 12.51 63.26
CA THR A 189 97.83 12.61 64.71
C THR A 189 99.04 12.07 65.49
N GLU A 190 99.20 12.43 66.78
CA GLU A 190 100.33 11.97 67.61
C GLU A 190 100.44 10.44 67.73
N SER A 191 99.36 9.70 67.44
CA SER A 191 99.34 8.23 67.37
C SER A 191 99.78 7.65 66.02
N GLY A 192 100.21 8.49 65.06
CA GLY A 192 100.69 8.08 63.74
C GLY A 192 99.58 7.79 62.72
N GLN A 193 98.31 8.03 63.05
CA GLN A 193 97.19 7.86 62.11
C GLN A 193 97.00 9.13 61.27
N ALA A 194 96.98 8.98 59.95
CA ALA A 194 96.68 10.06 59.02
C ALA A 194 95.15 10.19 58.84
N TRP A 195 94.61 11.39 59.08
CA TRP A 195 93.19 11.70 58.91
C TRP A 195 93.04 12.81 57.86
N CYS A 196 92.10 12.66 56.92
CA CYS A 196 91.70 13.75 56.02
C CYS A 196 90.64 14.60 56.70
N ASP A 197 90.76 15.93 56.59
CA ASP A 197 89.66 16.81 56.95
C ASP A 197 88.50 16.61 55.95
N LEU A 198 87.40 16.02 56.41
CA LEU A 198 86.24 15.68 55.57
C LEU A 198 85.28 16.87 55.41
N THR A 199 85.72 18.10 55.68
CA THR A 199 84.89 19.31 55.51
C THR A 199 85.12 19.90 54.11
N PRO A 200 84.39 19.49 53.06
CA PRO A 200 84.53 20.12 51.75
C PRO A 200 84.08 21.57 51.86
N LEU A 201 84.87 22.48 51.28
CA LEU A 201 84.46 23.84 50.95
C LEU A 201 83.08 23.78 50.29
N ARG A 202 82.06 24.23 51.04
CA ARG A 202 80.71 24.48 50.55
C ARG A 202 80.85 25.38 49.32
N ILE A 203 80.51 24.87 48.14
CA ILE A 203 80.41 25.67 46.92
C ILE A 203 79.39 26.78 47.23
N PRO A 204 79.75 28.07 47.20
CA PRO A 204 78.76 29.12 47.35
C PRO A 204 77.77 29.02 46.18
N ALA A 205 76.48 29.10 46.47
CA ALA A 205 75.42 29.10 45.47
C ALA A 205 75.65 30.26 44.49
N GLN A 206 76.10 29.94 43.28
CA GLN A 206 76.22 30.92 42.21
C GLN A 206 74.90 30.97 41.46
N ASN A 207 74.07 31.93 41.89
CA ASN A 207 73.04 32.66 41.17
C ASN A 207 72.32 31.96 40.01
N GLN A 208 71.07 31.59 40.29
CA GLN A 208 70.00 31.74 39.30
C GLN A 208 69.71 33.23 39.13
N ASN A 209 70.04 33.76 37.96
CA ASN A 209 69.32 34.82 37.24
C ASN A 209 69.89 34.92 35.81
#